data_AF-A0A6A4XYM8-F1
#
_entry.id   AF-A0A6A4XYM8-F1
#
_cell.length_a   1.000
_cell.length_b   1.000
_cell.length_c   1.000
_cell.angle_alpha   90.00
_cell.angle_beta   90.00
_cell.angle_gamma   90.00
#
_symmetry.space_group_name_H-M   'P 1'
#
loop_
_entity.id
_entity.type
_entity.pdbx_description
1 polymer ?
#
loop_
_entity_poly.entity_id
_entity_poly.type
_entity_poly.pdbx_seq_one_letter_code
_entity_poly.pdbx_strand_id
1 'polypeptide(L)'
;YPVNPFVKTVEKYHVGWGSETVIGAAATVLKAVSDGDISRFYVIGGCDGYEGERSYYTDLAAALPSTSVVLTVGCGKFRINHLDMGTIGETGIPRLLDLGQCNDSYSAIQIALALAQALQCGVNDLPLSIVLSWFEQKAVVVLLTLLSLGIRNIRVGPSVPAFLRPSIFKVLQERFNLMAIGADVHHDIANMVAGDKAH
;
A
#
# COMPACT_ATOMS: atom_id res chain seq x y z
N TYR A 1 -11.48 16.81 -0.25
CA TYR A 1 -12.40 15.66 -0.35
C TYR A 1 -13.60 15.93 0.52
N PRO A 2 -14.83 15.64 0.06
CA PRO A 2 -15.98 15.69 0.95
C PRO A 2 -15.67 14.83 2.17
N VAL A 3 -15.85 15.39 3.35
CA VAL A 3 -15.58 14.69 4.61
C VAL A 3 -16.52 13.49 4.66
N ASN A 4 -15.97 12.29 4.73
CA ASN A 4 -16.77 11.10 4.99
C ASN A 4 -17.09 11.07 6.50
N PRO A 5 -18.35 11.30 6.92
CA PRO A 5 -18.69 11.38 8.35
C PRO A 5 -18.65 10.02 9.05
N PHE A 6 -18.48 8.93 8.30
CA PHE A 6 -18.46 7.56 8.81
C PHE A 6 -17.06 7.05 9.16
N VAL A 7 -16.01 7.85 8.92
CA VAL A 7 -14.64 7.51 9.29
C VAL A 7 -14.13 8.40 10.42
N LYS A 8 -13.33 7.83 11.31
CA LYS A 8 -12.62 8.59 12.34
C LYS A 8 -11.48 9.38 11.70
N THR A 9 -11.37 10.66 12.01
CA THR A 9 -10.38 11.54 11.39
C THR A 9 -9.44 12.21 12.40
N VAL A 10 -8.24 12.58 11.95
CA VAL A 10 -7.27 13.34 12.73
C VAL A 10 -7.24 14.82 12.32
N GLU A 11 -6.91 15.70 13.27
CA GLU A 11 -6.64 17.12 13.01
C GLU A 11 -5.17 17.39 12.65
N LYS A 12 -4.26 16.51 13.09
CA LYS A 12 -2.82 16.60 12.86
C LYS A 12 -2.35 15.39 12.05
N TYR A 13 -1.64 15.67 10.97
CA TYR A 13 -1.10 14.66 10.07
C TYR A 13 0.30 14.25 10.50
N HIS A 14 0.54 12.95 10.67
CA HIS A 14 1.86 12.40 10.88
C HIS A 14 2.55 12.18 9.53
N VAL A 15 3.61 12.95 9.28
CA VAL A 15 4.40 12.91 8.03
C VAL A 15 5.89 12.73 8.36
N GLY A 16 6.72 12.51 7.34
CA GLY A 16 8.18 12.42 7.51
C GLY A 16 8.68 11.01 7.84
N TRP A 17 7.91 9.98 7.51
CA TRP A 17 8.33 8.58 7.58
C TRP A 17 9.14 8.18 6.33
N GLY A 18 10.10 9.02 5.94
CA GLY A 18 11.05 8.70 4.87
C GLY A 18 11.97 7.54 5.25
N SER A 19 12.84 7.13 4.33
CA SER A 19 13.69 5.93 4.45
C SER A 19 14.48 5.89 5.75
N GLU A 20 15.15 6.98 6.12
CA GLU A 20 15.98 7.03 7.33
C GLU A 20 15.16 6.85 8.60
N THR A 21 14.00 7.50 8.69
CA THR A 21 13.08 7.36 9.84
C THR A 21 12.58 5.92 9.96
N VAL A 22 12.17 5.31 8.85
CA VAL A 22 11.66 3.92 8.85
C VAL A 22 12.79 2.93 9.18
N ILE A 23 13.99 3.12 8.63
CA ILE A 23 15.15 2.29 8.93
C ILE A 23 15.54 2.43 10.42
N GLY A 24 15.51 3.65 10.96
CA GLY A 24 15.77 3.90 12.38
C GLY A 24 14.74 3.21 13.29
N ALA A 25 13.50 3.07 12.84
CA ALA A 25 12.43 2.35 13.54
C ALA A 25 12.41 0.84 13.26
N ALA A 26 13.29 0.31 12.40
CA ALA A 26 13.20 -1.06 11.88
C ALA A 26 13.23 -2.12 12.98
N ALA A 27 14.08 -1.97 14.01
CA ALA A 27 14.14 -2.91 15.12
C ALA A 27 12.80 -3.00 15.88
N THR A 28 12.16 -1.85 16.14
CA THR A 28 10.85 -1.78 16.78
C THR A 28 9.76 -2.38 15.90
N VAL A 29 9.78 -2.09 14.58
CA VAL A 29 8.82 -2.65 13.62
C VAL A 29 8.96 -4.16 13.50
N LEU A 30 10.19 -4.69 13.41
CA LEU A 30 10.45 -6.13 13.37
C LEU A 30 9.99 -6.84 14.64
N LYS A 31 10.23 -6.23 15.81
CA LYS A 31 9.71 -6.73 17.08
C LYS A 31 8.18 -6.77 17.08
N ALA A 32 7.52 -5.70 16.62
CA ALA A 32 6.06 -5.63 16.54
C ALA A 32 5.46 -6.67 15.56
N VAL A 33 6.18 -7.02 14.48
CA VAL A 33 5.80 -8.16 13.63
C VAL A 33 5.90 -9.48 14.40
N SER A 34 7.02 -9.70 15.11
CA SER A 34 7.25 -10.92 15.89
C SER A 34 6.25 -11.09 17.05
N ASP A 35 5.84 -9.99 17.68
CA ASP A 35 4.89 -9.97 18.80
C ASP A 35 3.43 -10.11 18.34
N GLY A 36 3.17 -9.99 17.03
CA GLY A 36 1.82 -10.08 16.45
C GLY A 36 1.06 -8.76 16.41
N ASP A 37 1.66 -7.65 16.85
CA ASP A 37 1.07 -6.30 16.75
C ASP A 37 0.92 -5.86 15.29
N ILE A 38 1.81 -6.33 14.40
CA ILE A 38 1.72 -6.14 12.95
C ILE A 38 1.47 -7.48 12.27
N SER A 39 0.31 -7.63 11.65
CA SER A 39 -0.02 -8.81 10.84
C SER A 39 0.37 -8.64 9.37
N ARG A 40 0.30 -7.40 8.85
CA ARG A 40 0.51 -7.11 7.42
C ARG A 40 0.80 -5.64 7.16
N PHE A 41 1.64 -5.40 6.16
CA PHE A 41 1.86 -4.08 5.57
C PHE A 41 1.03 -3.90 4.31
N TYR A 42 0.56 -2.68 4.08
CA TYR A 42 -0.21 -2.31 2.90
C TYR A 42 0.40 -1.06 2.29
N VAL A 43 0.94 -1.17 1.08
CA VAL A 43 1.31 0.02 0.30
C VAL A 43 0.06 0.52 -0.38
N ILE A 44 -0.48 1.65 0.07
CA ILE A 44 -1.67 2.29 -0.51
C ILE A 44 -1.28 3.71 -0.88
N GLY A 45 -1.22 4.01 -2.18
CA GLY A 45 -0.78 5.33 -2.62
C GLY A 45 -0.46 5.39 -4.10
N GLY A 46 0.33 6.38 -4.48
CA GLY A 46 0.63 6.73 -5.87
C GLY A 46 0.04 8.09 -6.22
N CYS A 47 -0.73 8.16 -7.30
CA CYS A 47 -1.33 9.40 -7.79
C CYS A 47 -2.84 9.42 -7.60
N ASP A 48 -3.35 10.59 -7.23
CA ASP A 48 -4.77 10.86 -7.03
C ASP A 48 -5.40 11.53 -8.26
N GLY A 49 -6.72 11.51 -8.33
CA GLY A 49 -7.52 12.06 -9.43
C GLY A 49 -8.94 12.41 -8.97
N TYR A 50 -9.78 12.86 -9.88
CA TYR A 50 -11.12 13.39 -9.57
C TYR A 50 -12.21 12.30 -9.56
N GLU A 51 -11.93 11.10 -10.07
CA GLU A 51 -12.91 10.02 -10.22
C GLU A 51 -13.50 9.59 -8.87
N GLY A 52 -14.82 9.35 -8.85
CA GLY A 52 -15.56 9.03 -7.63
C GLY A 52 -15.19 7.67 -7.06
N GLU A 53 -14.86 6.72 -7.94
CA GLU A 53 -14.41 5.35 -7.66
C GLU A 53 -13.17 5.30 -6.77
N ARG A 54 -12.41 6.40 -6.68
CA ARG A 54 -11.26 6.52 -5.77
C ARG A 54 -11.66 6.62 -4.29
N SER A 55 -12.95 6.70 -3.95
CA SER A 55 -13.41 6.47 -2.57
C SER A 55 -12.97 5.08 -2.08
N TYR A 56 -12.81 4.12 -3.00
CA TYR A 56 -12.24 2.80 -2.75
C TYR A 56 -11.01 2.84 -1.85
N TYR A 57 -10.05 3.76 -2.06
CA TYR A 57 -8.82 3.80 -1.26
C TYR A 57 -9.08 4.24 0.18
N THR A 58 -10.02 5.16 0.39
CA THR A 58 -10.47 5.58 1.71
C THR A 58 -11.17 4.43 2.42
N ASP A 59 -12.13 3.80 1.74
CA ASP A 59 -12.91 2.68 2.27
C ASP A 59 -12.01 1.49 2.59
N LEU A 60 -11.02 1.23 1.74
CA LEU A 60 -10.01 0.19 1.93
C LEU A 60 -9.21 0.43 3.21
N ALA A 61 -8.56 1.59 3.32
CA ALA A 61 -7.70 1.90 4.46
C ALA A 61 -8.48 1.94 5.78
N ALA A 62 -9.73 2.43 5.76
CA ALA A 62 -10.59 2.48 6.93
C ALA A 62 -11.05 1.10 7.40
N ALA A 63 -11.22 0.14 6.49
CA ALA A 63 -11.69 -1.21 6.81
C ALA A 63 -10.56 -2.21 7.12
N LEU A 64 -9.29 -1.81 7.05
CA LEU A 64 -8.16 -2.69 7.36
C LEU A 64 -8.16 -3.11 8.84
N PRO A 65 -7.78 -4.38 9.15
CA PRO A 65 -7.62 -4.85 10.53
C PRO A 65 -6.73 -3.94 11.37
N SER A 66 -6.98 -3.83 12.68
CA SER A 66 -6.20 -2.98 13.59
C SER A 66 -4.70 -3.31 13.69
N THR A 67 -4.30 -4.50 13.25
CA THR A 67 -2.91 -4.96 13.17
C THR A 67 -2.26 -4.66 11.81
N SER A 68 -2.88 -3.84 10.97
CA SER A 68 -2.37 -3.46 9.64
C SER A 68 -1.54 -2.19 9.72
N VAL A 69 -0.42 -2.13 9.00
CA VAL A 69 0.37 -0.90 8.81
C VAL A 69 0.26 -0.44 7.36
N VAL A 70 -0.12 0.82 7.14
CA VAL A 70 -0.24 1.42 5.81
C VAL A 70 0.97 2.27 5.52
N LEU A 71 1.63 2.00 4.39
CA LEU A 71 2.70 2.79 3.83
C LEU A 71 2.14 3.59 2.65
N THR A 72 2.10 4.92 2.76
CA THR A 72 1.57 5.77 1.69
C THR A 72 2.66 6.60 1.02
N VAL A 73 2.51 6.81 -0.28
CA VAL A 73 3.44 7.60 -1.10
C VAL A 73 2.65 8.46 -2.08
N GLY A 74 3.18 9.62 -2.43
CA GLY A 74 2.59 10.47 -3.48
C GLY A 74 1.24 11.09 -3.12
N CYS A 75 0.60 11.78 -4.06
CA CYS A 75 -0.64 12.50 -3.78
C CYS A 75 -1.84 11.58 -3.51
N GLY A 76 -1.77 10.28 -3.84
CA GLY A 76 -2.77 9.28 -3.42
C GLY A 76 -3.00 9.27 -1.90
N LYS A 77 -2.01 9.71 -1.11
CA LYS A 77 -2.12 9.87 0.35
C LYS A 77 -3.31 10.72 0.78
N PHE A 78 -3.74 11.70 -0.01
CA PHE A 78 -4.82 12.61 0.37
C PHE A 78 -6.18 11.90 0.48
N ARG A 79 -6.30 10.67 -0.04
CA ARG A 79 -7.46 9.80 0.18
C ARG A 79 -7.49 9.15 1.57
N ILE A 80 -6.36 9.09 2.28
CA ILE A 80 -6.24 8.26 3.49
C ILE A 80 -5.53 8.95 4.67
N ASN A 81 -4.75 10.01 4.45
CA ASN A 81 -3.94 10.64 5.48
C ASN A 81 -4.76 11.29 6.62
N HIS A 82 -6.03 11.58 6.37
CA HIS A 82 -6.96 12.12 7.36
C HIS A 82 -7.54 11.05 8.28
N LEU A 83 -7.37 9.77 7.97
CA LEU A 83 -7.92 8.66 8.76
C LEU A 83 -7.15 8.51 10.08
N ASP A 84 -7.87 8.38 11.18
CA ASP A 84 -7.30 7.97 12.46
C ASP A 84 -7.18 6.45 12.51
N MET A 85 -5.98 5.96 12.20
CA MET A 85 -5.64 4.55 12.26
C MET A 85 -5.00 4.12 13.59
N GLY A 86 -4.75 5.04 14.52
CA GLY A 86 -4.02 4.75 15.77
C GLY A 86 -2.54 4.41 15.57
N THR A 87 -1.96 3.74 16.56
CA THR A 87 -0.54 3.36 16.62
C THR A 87 -0.34 1.84 16.59
N ILE A 88 0.88 1.41 16.27
CA ILE A 88 1.30 0.00 16.28
C ILE A 88 1.48 -0.42 17.75
N GLY A 89 0.60 -1.27 18.25
CA GLY A 89 0.61 -1.68 19.67
C GLY A 89 0.79 -0.48 20.61
N GLU A 90 1.72 -0.61 21.55
CA GLU A 90 2.10 0.45 22.50
C GLU A 90 3.36 1.22 22.06
N THR A 91 3.84 1.03 20.83
CA THR A 91 5.13 1.61 20.37
C THR A 91 5.09 3.13 20.18
N GLY A 92 3.89 3.71 20.08
CA GLY A 92 3.69 5.11 19.70
C GLY A 92 3.94 5.40 18.21
N ILE A 93 4.36 4.39 17.41
CA ILE A 93 4.54 4.53 15.96
C ILE A 93 3.15 4.56 15.29
N PRO A 94 2.82 5.56 14.45
CA PRO A 94 1.55 5.59 13.73
C PRO A 94 1.36 4.37 12.83
N ARG A 95 0.12 3.92 12.64
CA ARG A 95 -0.19 2.84 11.69
C ARG A 95 -0.20 3.31 10.24
N LEU A 96 -0.36 4.61 9.99
CA LEU A 96 -0.25 5.22 8.67
C LEU A 96 1.09 5.96 8.58
N LEU A 97 2.00 5.44 7.77
CA LEU A 97 3.34 5.97 7.56
C LEU A 97 3.41 6.66 6.20
N ASP A 98 3.48 7.99 6.21
CA ASP A 98 3.67 8.78 5.00
C ASP A 98 5.15 8.84 4.61
N LEU A 99 5.50 8.10 3.56
CA LEU A 99 6.87 7.99 3.04
C LEU A 99 7.31 9.19 2.20
N GLY A 100 6.39 10.07 1.81
CA GLY A 100 6.70 11.27 1.05
C GLY A 100 6.03 11.34 -0.33
N GLN A 101 6.77 11.83 -1.32
CA GLN A 101 6.31 12.06 -2.69
C GLN A 101 6.29 10.77 -3.52
N CYS A 102 5.85 10.85 -4.78
CA CYS A 102 5.73 9.65 -5.63
C CYS A 102 7.10 8.99 -5.90
N ASN A 103 8.18 9.77 -5.91
CA ASN A 103 9.57 9.30 -6.05
C ASN A 103 10.07 8.54 -4.81
N ASP A 104 9.46 8.73 -3.64
CA ASP A 104 9.79 7.96 -2.44
C ASP A 104 9.24 6.51 -2.49
N SER A 105 8.60 6.12 -3.59
CA SER A 105 8.34 4.71 -3.92
C SER A 105 9.62 3.88 -3.97
N TYR A 106 10.76 4.48 -4.34
CA TYR A 106 12.07 3.82 -4.24
C TYR A 106 12.41 3.47 -2.79
N SER A 107 12.18 4.39 -1.87
CA SER A 107 12.39 4.21 -0.44
C SER A 107 11.51 3.07 0.10
N ALA A 108 10.26 2.99 -0.33
CA ALA A 108 9.35 1.90 0.00
C ALA A 108 9.90 0.53 -0.44
N ILE A 109 10.48 0.45 -1.65
CA ILE A 109 11.11 -0.77 -2.18
C ILE A 109 12.32 -1.16 -1.33
N GLN A 110 13.17 -0.20 -0.94
CA GLN A 110 14.33 -0.48 -0.08
C GLN A 110 13.91 -1.00 1.29
N ILE A 111 12.84 -0.44 1.88
CA ILE A 111 12.26 -0.93 3.14
C ILE A 111 11.78 -2.38 2.97
N ALA A 112 11.06 -2.70 1.89
CA ALA A 112 10.60 -4.06 1.62
C ALA A 112 11.78 -5.04 1.45
N LEU A 113 12.82 -4.67 0.71
CA LEU A 113 14.03 -5.50 0.56
C LEU A 113 14.73 -5.75 1.90
N ALA A 114 14.84 -4.73 2.76
CA ALA A 114 15.43 -4.87 4.08
C ALA A 114 14.59 -5.77 5.01
N LEU A 115 13.27 -5.65 4.98
CA LEU A 115 12.37 -6.54 5.73
C LEU A 115 12.46 -7.99 5.24
N ALA A 116 12.50 -8.21 3.92
CA ALA A 116 12.65 -9.54 3.34
C ALA A 116 13.98 -10.18 3.77
N GLN A 117 15.07 -9.41 3.78
CA GLN A 117 16.37 -9.86 4.27
C GLN A 117 16.32 -10.20 5.77
N ALA A 118 15.71 -9.37 6.60
CA ALA A 118 15.58 -9.60 8.04
C ALA A 118 14.75 -10.84 8.37
N LEU A 119 13.70 -11.11 7.57
CA LEU A 119 12.82 -12.28 7.72
C LEU A 119 13.31 -13.51 6.93
N GLN A 120 14.46 -13.40 6.25
CA GLN A 120 15.07 -14.47 5.45
C GLN A 120 14.10 -15.07 4.39
N CYS A 121 13.30 -14.21 3.75
CA CYS A 121 12.34 -14.61 2.72
C CYS A 121 12.45 -13.75 1.45
N GLY A 122 11.73 -14.11 0.38
CA GLY A 122 11.60 -13.25 -0.79
C GLY A 122 10.67 -12.06 -0.53
N VAL A 123 10.80 -10.98 -1.30
CA VAL A 123 9.91 -9.81 -1.16
C VAL A 123 8.44 -10.17 -1.39
N ASN A 124 8.16 -11.14 -2.27
CA ASN A 124 6.81 -11.63 -2.52
C ASN A 124 6.27 -12.54 -1.40
N ASP A 125 7.12 -12.99 -0.48
CA ASP A 125 6.75 -13.81 0.68
C ASP A 125 6.51 -12.95 1.94
N LEU A 126 6.79 -11.65 1.86
CA LEU A 126 6.48 -10.73 2.94
C LEU A 126 4.96 -10.66 3.17
N PRO A 127 4.54 -10.39 4.42
CA PRO A 127 3.15 -10.00 4.69
C PRO A 127 2.93 -8.57 4.18
N LEU A 128 2.92 -8.38 2.87
CA LEU A 128 2.84 -7.11 2.17
C LEU A 128 1.82 -7.19 1.03
N SER A 129 0.92 -6.22 0.97
CA SER A 129 0.02 -6.03 -0.17
C SER A 129 0.22 -4.65 -0.80
N ILE A 130 0.17 -4.57 -2.12
CA ILE A 130 0.40 -3.33 -2.87
C ILE A 130 -0.86 -2.94 -3.63
N VAL A 131 -1.39 -1.77 -3.33
CA VAL A 131 -2.58 -1.18 -3.94
C VAL A 131 -2.20 0.19 -4.50
N LEU A 132 -1.89 0.21 -5.79
CA LEU A 132 -1.35 1.35 -6.51
C LEU A 132 -2.47 2.14 -7.19
N SER A 133 -2.68 3.35 -6.69
CA SER A 133 -3.48 4.38 -7.35
C SER A 133 -2.65 5.06 -8.42
N TRP A 134 -3.10 5.02 -9.67
CA TRP A 134 -2.44 5.70 -10.78
C TRP A 134 -3.34 6.82 -11.36
N PHE A 135 -2.70 7.76 -12.05
CA PHE A 135 -3.37 8.85 -12.76
C PHE A 135 -2.52 9.32 -13.94
N GLU A 136 -1.24 9.59 -13.69
CA GLU A 136 -0.30 10.10 -14.70
C GLU A 136 0.91 9.17 -14.91
N GLN A 137 1.87 9.61 -15.73
CA GLN A 137 2.93 8.77 -16.29
C GLN A 137 3.99 8.36 -15.25
N LYS A 138 4.23 9.14 -14.20
CA LYS A 138 5.17 8.72 -13.14
C LYS A 138 4.65 7.50 -12.39
N ALA A 139 3.35 7.42 -12.11
CA ALA A 139 2.76 6.21 -11.50
C ALA A 139 2.95 4.96 -12.38
N VAL A 140 2.94 5.12 -13.72
CA VAL A 140 3.24 4.05 -14.67
C VAL A 140 4.70 3.59 -14.55
N VAL A 141 5.64 4.52 -14.44
CA VAL A 141 7.07 4.20 -14.25
C VAL A 141 7.29 3.46 -12.94
N VAL A 142 6.61 3.84 -11.86
CA VAL A 142 6.65 3.13 -10.57
C VAL A 142 6.13 1.69 -10.74
N LEU A 143 4.98 1.50 -11.40
CA LEU A 143 4.45 0.17 -11.70
C LEU A 143 5.45 -0.67 -12.50
N LEU A 144 6.02 -0.13 -13.58
CA LEU A 144 7.00 -0.84 -14.40
C LEU A 144 8.26 -1.20 -13.61
N THR A 145 8.70 -0.33 -12.71
CA THR A 145 9.82 -0.60 -11.79
C THR A 145 9.51 -1.80 -10.90
N LEU A 146 8.34 -1.82 -10.26
CA LEU A 146 7.92 -2.95 -9.43
C LEU A 146 7.86 -4.26 -10.22
N LEU A 147 7.27 -4.24 -11.41
CA LEU A 147 7.22 -5.41 -12.30
C LEU A 147 8.63 -5.86 -12.73
N SER A 148 9.54 -4.92 -13.02
CA SER A 148 10.93 -5.24 -13.39
C SER A 148 11.72 -5.89 -12.25
N LEU A 149 11.39 -5.56 -11.01
CA LEU A 149 11.96 -6.17 -9.80
C LEU A 149 11.32 -7.53 -9.47
N GLY A 150 10.37 -8.01 -10.29
CA GLY A 150 9.68 -9.28 -10.09
C GLY A 150 8.64 -9.24 -8.97
N ILE A 151 8.19 -8.05 -8.57
CA ILE A 151 7.12 -7.90 -7.59
C ILE A 151 5.81 -8.37 -8.21
N ARG A 152 5.08 -9.19 -7.46
CA ARG A 152 3.80 -9.79 -7.86
C ARG A 152 2.66 -9.28 -6.98
N ASN A 153 1.43 -9.64 -7.34
CA ASN A 153 0.22 -9.40 -6.54
C ASN A 153 -0.11 -7.90 -6.33
N ILE A 154 0.13 -7.08 -7.35
CA ILE A 154 -0.15 -5.64 -7.31
C ILE A 154 -1.59 -5.39 -7.76
N ARG A 155 -2.38 -4.67 -6.98
CA ARG A 155 -3.68 -4.11 -7.43
C ARG A 155 -3.49 -2.71 -8.00
N VAL A 156 -4.08 -2.42 -9.15
CA VAL A 156 -4.02 -1.10 -9.81
C VAL A 156 -5.42 -0.54 -10.04
N GLY A 157 -5.57 0.78 -9.85
CA GLY A 157 -6.85 1.45 -10.05
C GLY A 157 -6.76 2.98 -10.15
N PRO A 158 -7.90 3.68 -10.32
CA PRO A 158 -9.26 3.14 -10.25
C PRO A 158 -9.69 2.36 -11.50
N SER A 159 -9.04 2.57 -12.64
CA SER A 159 -9.20 1.77 -13.84
C SER A 159 -7.88 1.09 -14.22
N VAL A 160 -7.90 0.13 -15.13
CA VAL A 160 -6.67 -0.31 -15.80
C VAL A 160 -6.12 0.86 -16.63
N PRO A 161 -4.78 1.06 -16.69
CA PRO A 161 -4.19 2.04 -17.58
C PRO A 161 -4.66 1.96 -19.02
N ALA A 162 -5.23 3.05 -19.54
CA ALA A 162 -5.92 3.07 -20.83
C ALA A 162 -5.02 2.67 -22.02
N PHE A 163 -3.70 2.82 -21.89
CA PHE A 163 -2.73 2.40 -22.90
C PHE A 163 -2.44 0.89 -22.87
N LEU A 164 -2.83 0.17 -21.82
CA LEU A 164 -2.71 -1.28 -21.75
C LEU A 164 -3.89 -1.92 -22.46
N ARG A 165 -3.62 -2.54 -23.61
CA ARG A 165 -4.60 -3.39 -24.29
C ARG A 165 -4.97 -4.58 -23.40
N PRO A 166 -6.21 -5.11 -23.49
CA PRO A 166 -6.62 -6.28 -22.71
C PRO A 166 -5.67 -7.47 -22.84
N SER A 167 -5.12 -7.72 -24.04
CA SER A 167 -4.15 -8.78 -24.27
C SER A 167 -2.83 -8.59 -23.51
N ILE A 168 -2.36 -7.35 -23.37
CA ILE A 168 -1.16 -7.02 -22.60
C ILE A 168 -1.44 -7.13 -21.10
N PHE A 169 -2.58 -6.60 -20.65
CA PHE A 169 -2.97 -6.73 -19.25
C PHE A 169 -3.07 -8.20 -18.82
N LYS A 170 -3.62 -9.07 -19.69
CA LYS A 170 -3.65 -10.52 -19.47
C LYS A 170 -2.26 -11.14 -19.31
N VAL A 171 -1.29 -10.73 -20.12
CA VAL A 171 0.11 -11.20 -19.97
C VAL A 171 0.71 -10.74 -18.64
N LEU A 172 0.41 -9.52 -18.20
CA LEU A 172 0.86 -9.00 -16.90
C LEU A 172 0.17 -9.72 -15.73
N GLN A 173 -1.10 -10.07 -15.89
CA GLN A 173 -1.84 -10.94 -14.97
C GLN A 173 -1.16 -12.31 -14.85
N GLU A 174 -0.92 -13.01 -15.96
CA GLU A 174 -0.34 -14.35 -15.93
C GLU A 174 1.09 -14.38 -15.33
N ARG A 175 1.91 -13.36 -15.63
CA ARG A 175 3.30 -13.30 -15.16
C ARG A 175 3.43 -12.78 -13.73
N PHE A 176 2.75 -11.69 -13.42
CA PHE A 176 2.95 -10.93 -12.18
C PHE A 176 1.75 -10.97 -11.24
N ASN A 177 0.64 -11.62 -11.62
CA ASN A 177 -0.63 -11.52 -10.92
C ASN A 177 -1.06 -10.06 -10.70
N LEU A 178 -0.91 -9.24 -11.74
CA LEU A 178 -1.36 -7.84 -11.74
C LEU A 178 -2.90 -7.80 -11.74
N MET A 179 -3.50 -7.25 -10.71
CA MET A 179 -4.95 -7.21 -10.53
C MET A 179 -5.48 -5.79 -10.74
N ALA A 180 -6.70 -5.65 -11.27
CA ALA A 180 -7.44 -4.41 -11.12
C ALA A 180 -8.04 -4.37 -9.71
N ILE A 181 -8.28 -3.18 -9.14
CA ILE A 181 -9.09 -3.08 -7.92
C ILE A 181 -10.51 -3.63 -8.19
N GLY A 182 -11.08 -4.31 -7.20
CA GLY A 182 -12.44 -4.81 -7.24
C GLY A 182 -13.47 -3.72 -6.98
N ALA A 183 -14.73 -4.00 -7.35
CA ALA A 183 -15.86 -3.15 -6.99
C ALA A 183 -16.24 -3.29 -5.50
N ASP A 184 -15.91 -4.43 -4.88
CA ASP A 184 -16.12 -4.70 -3.46
C ASP A 184 -14.77 -4.69 -2.71
N VAL A 185 -14.60 -3.66 -1.87
CA VAL A 185 -13.40 -3.49 -1.07
C VAL A 185 -13.21 -4.59 -0.04
N HIS A 186 -14.29 -5.16 0.50
CA HIS A 186 -14.20 -6.22 1.51
C HIS A 186 -13.69 -7.52 0.92
N HIS A 187 -14.06 -7.81 -0.33
CA HIS A 187 -13.51 -8.94 -1.08
C HIS A 187 -12.00 -8.78 -1.29
N ASP A 188 -11.54 -7.60 -1.69
CA ASP A 188 -10.11 -7.34 -1.88
C ASP A 188 -9.32 -7.40 -0.56
N ILE A 189 -9.87 -6.89 0.54
CA ILE A 189 -9.26 -7.02 1.87
C ILE A 189 -9.12 -8.50 2.25
N ALA A 190 -10.17 -9.31 2.06
CA ALA A 190 -10.14 -10.73 2.39
C ALA A 190 -9.03 -11.47 1.61
N ASN A 191 -8.89 -11.17 0.31
CA ASN A 191 -7.83 -11.74 -0.53
C ASN A 191 -6.43 -11.31 -0.08
N MET A 192 -6.23 -10.03 0.23
CA MET A 192 -4.94 -9.51 0.73
C MET A 192 -4.56 -10.09 2.09
N VAL A 193 -5.52 -10.22 3.01
CA VAL A 193 -5.30 -10.85 4.32
C VAL A 193 -4.93 -12.32 4.15
N ALA A 194 -5.55 -13.04 3.20
CA ALA A 194 -5.19 -14.41 2.83
C ALA A 194 -3.83 -14.53 2.10
N GLY A 195 -3.22 -13.40 1.73
CA GLY A 195 -1.90 -13.33 1.09
C GLY A 195 -1.94 -13.46 -0.44
N ASP A 196 -3.08 -13.15 -1.07
CA ASP A 196 -3.27 -13.19 -2.53
C ASP A 196 -2.74 -14.48 -3.17
N LYS A 197 -2.92 -15.61 -2.47
CA LYS A 197 -2.51 -16.93 -2.96
C LYS A 197 -3.26 -17.21 -4.26
N ALA A 198 -2.50 -17.37 -5.35
CA ALA A 198 -3.05 -17.80 -6.61
C ALA A 198 -3.78 -19.14 -6.42
N HIS A 199 -5.05 -19.19 -6.83
CA HIS A 199 -5.72 -20.44 -7.12
C HIS A 199 -5.17 -21.05 -8.41
#